data_AF-A0A2V7AY72-F1
#
_entry.id   AF-A0A2V7AY72-F1
#
_cell.length_a   1.000
_cell.length_b   1.000
_cell.length_c   1.000
_cell.angle_alpha   90.00
_cell.angle_beta   90.00
_cell.angle_gamma   90.00
#
_symmetry.space_group_name_H-M   'P 1'
#
loop_
_entity.id
_entity.type
_entity.pdbx_description
1 polymer ?
#
loop_
_entity_poly.entity_id
_entity_poly.type
_entity_poly.pdbx_seq_one_letter_code
_entity_poly.pdbx_strand_id
1 'polypeptide(L)' 'MAMPRPADDWWADVEQDFLACLEGDGSTSIATTARRLAISEDAASSLVAILAREGKVRISVVERVRRGDEAA' A
#
# COMPACT_ATOMS: atom_id res chain seq x y z
N MET A 1 17.98 -2.52 24.99
CA MET A 1 16.85 -1.57 25.08
C MET A 1 16.72 -0.93 23.70
N ALA A 2 15.78 -1.41 22.87
CA ALA A 2 15.58 -0.83 21.54
C ALA A 2 14.90 0.54 21.72
N MET A 3 15.56 1.61 21.29
CA MET A 3 14.94 2.94 21.28
C MET A 3 13.76 2.90 20.31
N PRO A 4 12.59 3.48 20.64
CA PRO A 4 11.51 3.62 19.68
C PRO A 4 12.05 4.45 18.52
N ARG A 5 12.03 3.87 17.31
CA ARG A 5 12.40 4.62 16.10
C ARG A 5 11.45 5.82 15.99
N PRO A 6 11.94 7.03 15.65
CA PRO A 6 11.07 8.14 15.29
C PRO A 6 10.01 7.64 14.29
N ALA A 7 8.77 8.09 14.45
CA ALA A 7 7.69 7.67 13.55
C ALA A 7 8.03 7.93 12.07
N ASP A 8 8.83 8.96 11.81
CA ASP A 8 9.35 9.30 10.48
C ASP A 8 10.26 8.21 9.88
N ASP A 9 11.12 7.57 10.68
CA ASP A 9 12.01 6.50 10.21
C ASP A 9 11.22 5.24 9.87
N TRP A 10 10.18 4.95 10.66
CA TRP A 10 9.29 3.84 10.35
C TRP A 10 8.46 4.12 9.09
N TRP A 11 8.04 5.37 8.88
CA TRP A 11 7.26 5.75 7.71
C TRP A 11 8.07 5.75 6.42
N ALA A 12 9.34 6.16 6.49
CA ALA A 12 10.27 6.07 5.38
C ALA A 12 10.50 4.60 4.95
N ASP A 13 10.64 3.67 5.89
CA ASP A 13 10.78 2.25 5.58
C ASP A 13 9.54 1.70 4.87
N VAL A 14 8.35 2.01 5.39
CA VAL A 14 7.06 1.55 4.81
C VAL A 14 6.89 2.09 3.39
N GLU A 15 7.25 3.36 3.16
CA GLU A 15 7.24 3.96 1.82
C GLU A 15 8.23 3.26 0.89
N GLN A 16 9.46 3.01 1.34
CA GLN A 16 10.48 2.36 0.54
C GLN A 16 10.06 0.92 0.18
N ASP A 17 9.53 0.17 1.14
CA ASP A 17 9.03 -1.20 0.90
C ASP A 17 7.84 -1.20 -0.06
N PHE A 18 6.97 -0.18 0.01
CA PHE A 18 5.88 0.01 -0.93
C PHE A 18 6.38 0.28 -2.34
N LEU A 19 7.35 1.17 -2.52
CA LEU A 19 7.95 1.48 -3.82
C LEU A 19 8.70 0.26 -4.39
N ALA A 20 9.39 -0.50 -3.53
CA ALA A 20 9.99 -1.77 -3.91
C ALA A 20 8.96 -2.80 -4.41
N CYS A 21 7.68 -2.68 -4.01
CA CYS A 21 6.63 -3.53 -4.57
C CYS A 21 6.29 -3.20 -6.02
N LEU A 22 6.66 -2.01 -6.50
CA LEU A 22 6.45 -1.54 -7.87
C LEU A 22 7.68 -1.73 -8.76
N GLU A 23 8.86 -2.02 -8.18
CA GLU A 23 10.07 -2.40 -8.90
C GLU A 23 9.81 -3.70 -9.69
N GLY A 24 9.59 -3.57 -10.99
CA GLY A 24 9.09 -4.64 -11.87
C GLY A 24 8.15 -4.07 -12.93
N ASP A 25 6.93 -4.60 -13.01
CA ASP A 25 5.93 -4.20 -14.02
C ASP A 25 5.33 -2.80 -13.78
N GLY A 26 5.78 -2.08 -12.75
CA GLY A 26 5.33 -0.73 -12.42
C GLY A 26 3.89 -0.63 -11.91
N SER A 27 3.23 -1.77 -11.68
CA SER A 27 1.86 -1.84 -11.16
C SER A 27 1.70 -3.01 -10.20
N THR A 28 0.91 -2.81 -9.15
CA THR A 28 0.59 -3.85 -8.17
C THR A 28 -0.81 -3.62 -7.61
N SER A 29 -1.44 -4.69 -7.12
CA SER A 29 -2.76 -4.60 -6.49
C SER A 29 -2.64 -4.23 -5.00
N ILE A 30 -3.65 -3.56 -4.45
CA ILE A 30 -3.72 -3.23 -3.02
C ILE A 30 -3.56 -4.48 -2.14
N ALA A 31 -4.20 -5.59 -2.50
CA ALA A 31 -4.09 -6.86 -1.76
C ALA A 31 -2.69 -7.47 -1.81
N THR A 32 -1.96 -7.31 -2.93
CA THR A 32 -0.57 -7.74 -3.03
C THR A 32 0.32 -6.88 -2.13
N THR A 33 0.14 -5.56 -2.17
CA THR A 33 0.86 -4.62 -1.30
C THR A 33 0.61 -4.92 0.18
N ALA A 34 -0.64 -5.07 0.59
CA ALA A 34 -1.02 -5.34 1.98
C ALA A 34 -0.31 -6.60 2.51
N ARG A 35 -0.27 -7.66 1.71
CA ARG A 35 0.43 -8.91 2.04
C ARG A 35 1.94 -8.74 2.13
N ARG A 36 2.57 -8.00 1.22
CA ARG A 36 4.02 -7.75 1.23
C ARG A 36 4.45 -6.90 2.42
N LEU A 37 3.66 -5.89 2.77
CA LEU A 37 3.91 -5.00 3.90
C LEU A 37 3.41 -5.56 5.25
N ALA A 38 2.74 -6.72 5.25
CA ALA A 38 2.09 -7.32 6.42
C ALA A 38 1.12 -6.35 7.16
N ILE A 39 0.36 -5.55 6.39
CA ILE A 39 -0.65 -4.61 6.88
C ILE A 39 -2.06 -4.98 6.38
N SER A 40 -3.09 -4.34 6.93
CA SER A 40 -4.45 -4.49 6.41
C SER A 40 -4.63 -3.82 5.04
N GLU A 41 -5.61 -4.28 4.26
CA GLU A 41 -5.94 -3.67 2.97
C GLU A 41 -6.43 -2.22 3.11
N ASP A 42 -7.14 -1.87 4.19
CA ASP A 42 -7.51 -0.49 4.51
C ASP A 42 -6.30 0.41 4.75
N ALA A 43 -5.30 -0.09 5.48
CA ALA A 43 -4.05 0.63 5.73
C ALA A 43 -3.27 0.81 4.43
N ALA A 44 -3.19 -0.23 3.60
CA ALA A 44 -2.56 -0.16 2.28
C ALA A 44 -3.29 0.85 1.36
N SER A 45 -4.63 0.84 1.35
CA SER A 45 -5.44 1.79 0.58
C SER A 45 -5.19 3.23 1.01
N SER A 46 -5.11 3.47 2.31
CA SER A 46 -4.80 4.78 2.88
C SER A 46 -3.40 5.24 2.51
N LEU A 47 -2.41 4.34 2.59
CA LEU A 47 -1.03 4.60 2.17
C LEU A 47 -0.95 4.99 0.70
N VAL A 48 -1.59 4.22 -0.20
CA VAL A 48 -1.63 4.54 -1.63
C VAL A 48 -2.27 5.89 -1.88
N ALA A 49 -3.35 6.23 -1.18
CA ALA A 49 -4.00 7.53 -1.32
C ALA A 49 -3.09 8.69 -0.90
N ILE A 50 -2.30 8.53 0.16
CA ILE A 50 -1.31 9.54 0.59
C ILE A 50 -0.22 9.69 -0.47
N LEU A 51 0.42 8.60 -0.89
CA LEU A 51 1.50 8.61 -1.87
C LEU A 51 1.04 9.15 -3.24
N ALA A 52 -0.20 8.88 -3.63
CA ALA A 52 -0.79 9.43 -4.84
C ALA A 52 -1.00 10.95 -4.75
N ARG A 53 -1.42 11.46 -3.58
CA ARG A 53 -1.56 12.91 -3.33
C ARG A 53 -0.21 13.62 -3.33
N GLU A 54 0.85 12.95 -2.88
CA GLU A 54 2.23 13.44 -2.93
C GLU A 54 2.85 13.35 -4.34
N GLY A 55 2.18 12.69 -5.29
CA GLY A 55 2.65 12.53 -6.66
C GLY A 55 3.71 11.43 -6.82
N LYS A 56 3.94 10.60 -5.80
CA LYS A 56 4.90 9.49 -5.83
C LYS A 56 4.37 8.29 -6.62
N VAL A 57 3.05 8.10 -6.65
CA VAL A 57 2.39 7.06 -7.45
C VAL A 57 1.15 7.56 -8.16
N ARG A 58 0.68 6.80 -9.15
CA ARG A 58 -0.58 7.04 -9.85
C ARG A 58 -1.51 5.84 -9.67
N ILE A 59 -2.77 6.11 -9.35
CA ILE A 59 -3.83 5.11 -9.37
C ILE A 59 -4.27 4.94 -10.84
N SER A 60 -3.81 3.87 -11.48
CA SER A 60 -4.05 3.61 -12.91
C SER A 60 -5.27 2.73 -13.18
N VAL A 61 -5.67 1.89 -12.21
CA VAL A 61 -6.80 0.96 -12.31
C VAL A 61 -7.71 1.17 -11.12
N VAL A 62 -9.00 1.38 -11.38
CA VAL A 62 -10.06 1.46 -10.37
C VAL A 62 -11.16 0.51 -10.79
N GLU A 63 -11.40 -0.51 -9.97
CA GLU A 63 -12.41 -1.52 -10.25
C GLU A 63 -13.61 -1.32 -9.34
N ARG A 64 -14.80 -1.66 -9.86
CA ARG A 64 -16.01 -1.68 -9.04
C ARG A 64 -16.03 -2.99 -8.24
N VAL A 65 -15.96 -2.89 -6.92
CA VAL A 65 -16.24 -4.03 -6.04
C VAL A 65 -17.67 -4.51 -6.31
N ARG A 66 -17.81 -5.73 -6.83
CA ARG A 66 -19.12 -6.38 -6.94
C ARG A 66 -19.45 -6.94 -5.57
N ARG A 67 -20.40 -6.33 -4.87
CA ARG A 67 -21.04 -6.91 -3.68
C ARG A 67 -21.77 -8.18 -4.12
N GLY A 68 -21.09 -9.33 -4.12
CA GLY A 68 -21.63 -10.57 -4.68
C GLY A 68 -20.94 -11.86 -4.26
N ASP A 69 -20.07 -11.84 -3.24
CA ASP A 69 -19.46 -13.04 -2.63
C ASP A 69 -19.99 -13.28 -1.21
N GLU A 70 -21.24 -12.86 -0.95
CA GLU A 70 -21.95 -13.14 0.32
C GLU A 70 -23.07 -14.18 0.14
N ALA A 71 -23.13 -14.87 -1.01
CA ALA A 71 -24.08 -15.96 -1.23
C ALA A 71 -23.60 -16.89 -2.37
N ALA A 72 -22.67 -17.79 -2.06
CA ALA A 72 -22.44 -19.02 -2.82
C ALA A 72 -22.04 -20.14 -1.87
#